data_AF-A0A925IZH0-F1
#
_entry.id   AF-A0A925IZH0-F1
#
_cell.length_a   1.000
_cell.length_b   1.000
_cell.length_c   1.000
_cell.angle_alpha   90.00
_cell.angle_beta   90.00
_cell.angle_gamma   90.00
#
_symmetry.space_group_name_H-M   'P 1'
#
loop_
_entity.id
_entity.type
_entity.pdbx_description
1 polymer ?
#
loop_
_entity_poly.entity_id
_entity_poly.type
_entity_poly.pdbx_seq_one_letter_code
_entity_poly.pdbx_strand_id
1 'polypeptide(L)'
;MFSLFAFRHPTVQYDFTQVTTIESVVAAGAGRSRMIATSTGEGNTLQETELKNFFSFTGINFQNVRENDRIITQKISRMSDEGWELVDVTSGVSNPQGAAGIFITRYLYRRAK
;
A
#
# COMPACT_ATOMS: atom_id res chain seq x y z
N MET A 1 -40.06 -20.25 -33.76
CA MET A 1 -39.45 -18.92 -33.55
C MET A 1 -38.96 -18.87 -32.10
N PHE A 2 -37.69 -19.16 -31.86
CA PHE A 2 -37.05 -19.11 -30.54
C PHE A 2 -35.93 -18.09 -30.63
N SER A 3 -36.07 -16.95 -29.94
CA SER A 3 -35.02 -15.94 -29.85
C SER A 3 -34.04 -16.36 -28.76
N LEU A 4 -32.81 -16.76 -29.14
CA LEU A 4 -31.69 -16.85 -28.21
C LEU A 4 -31.19 -15.43 -27.90
N PHE A 5 -31.79 -14.79 -26.90
CA PHE A 5 -31.11 -13.70 -26.19
C PHE A 5 -30.03 -14.33 -25.29
N ALA A 6 -28.86 -14.60 -25.85
CA ALA A 6 -27.69 -14.92 -25.06
C ALA A 6 -27.28 -13.65 -24.28
N PHE A 7 -27.46 -13.64 -22.96
CA PHE A 7 -26.90 -12.62 -22.08
C PHE A 7 -25.38 -12.70 -22.15
N ARG A 8 -24.75 -11.89 -23.00
CA ARG A 8 -23.33 -11.58 -22.85
C ARG A 8 -23.22 -10.63 -21.66
N HIS A 9 -22.67 -11.11 -20.55
CA HIS A 9 -22.21 -10.23 -19.49
C HIS A 9 -21.04 -9.41 -20.06
N PRO A 10 -21.11 -8.06 -20.04
CA PRO A 10 -19.95 -7.27 -20.45
C PRO A 10 -18.78 -7.61 -19.53
N THR A 11 -17.64 -7.98 -20.12
CA THR A 11 -16.41 -8.17 -19.36
C THR A 11 -15.91 -6.79 -18.93
N VAL A 12 -16.00 -6.49 -17.63
CA VAL A 12 -15.47 -5.24 -17.07
C VAL A 12 -13.95 -5.28 -17.15
N GLN A 13 -13.35 -4.28 -17.79
CA GLN A 13 -11.91 -4.09 -17.77
C GLN A 13 -11.55 -3.25 -16.55
N TYR A 14 -10.37 -3.49 -15.98
CA TYR A 14 -9.90 -2.78 -14.79
C TYR A 14 -8.55 -2.11 -15.04
N ASP A 15 -8.38 -0.95 -14.44
CA ASP A 15 -7.06 -0.40 -14.11
C ASP A 15 -6.63 -0.93 -12.75
N PHE A 16 -5.32 -1.09 -12.56
CA PHE A 16 -4.72 -1.54 -11.31
C PHE A 16 -3.70 -0.54 -10.81
N THR A 17 -3.60 -0.44 -9.48
CA THR A 17 -2.55 0.31 -8.83
C THR A 17 -2.19 -0.31 -7.48
N GLN A 18 -1.01 0.01 -6.97
CA GLN A 18 -0.49 -0.52 -5.71
C GLN A 18 -0.07 0.61 -4.77
N VAL A 19 -0.50 0.52 -3.51
CA VAL A 19 0.11 1.26 -2.40
C VAL A 19 1.02 0.29 -1.65
N THR A 20 2.25 0.68 -1.37
CA THR A 20 3.25 -0.14 -0.68
C THR A 20 3.78 0.62 0.51
N THR A 21 3.73 0.03 1.70
CA THR A 21 4.40 0.55 2.89
C THR A 21 5.65 -0.28 3.14
N ILE A 22 6.77 0.39 3.39
CA ILE A 22 8.03 -0.19 3.81
C ILE A 22 8.38 0.44 5.14
N GLU A 23 8.38 -0.35 6.20
CA GLU A 23 8.62 0.11 7.56
C GLU A 23 9.88 -0.57 8.09
N SER A 24 10.90 0.26 8.26
CA SER A 24 12.22 -0.19 8.67
C SER A 24 12.32 -0.27 10.19
N VAL A 25 12.95 -1.34 10.65
CA VAL A 25 13.33 -1.61 12.03
C VAL A 25 14.84 -1.68 12.07
N VAL A 26 15.47 -0.51 12.04
CA VAL A 26 16.92 -0.36 12.18
C VAL A 26 17.20 0.26 13.53
N ALA A 27 18.10 -0.36 14.28
CA ALA A 27 18.58 0.15 15.55
C ALA A 27 19.08 1.60 15.38
N ALA A 28 19.00 2.40 16.46
CA ALA A 28 19.36 3.82 16.43
C ALA A 28 18.46 4.73 15.57
N GLY A 29 17.36 4.24 15.00
CA GLY A 29 16.41 5.10 14.30
C GLY A 29 16.79 5.46 12.86
N ALA A 30 17.89 4.93 12.31
CA ALA A 30 18.44 5.32 11.00
C ALA A 30 17.65 4.82 9.77
N GLY A 31 16.64 3.96 9.96
CA GLY A 31 15.80 3.44 8.89
C GLY A 31 14.93 4.52 8.22
N ARG A 32 14.80 4.44 6.89
CA ARG A 32 13.95 5.34 6.07
C ARG A 32 12.66 4.62 5.68
N SER A 33 11.67 4.63 6.56
CA SER A 33 10.36 4.07 6.25
C SER A 33 9.64 4.95 5.21
N ARG A 34 8.94 4.34 4.26
CA ARG A 34 8.19 5.06 3.21
C ARG A 34 6.92 4.33 2.82
N MET A 35 5.90 5.11 2.45
CA MET A 35 4.76 4.65 1.69
C MET A 35 4.91 5.13 0.24
N ILE A 36 4.69 4.23 -0.72
CA ILE A 36 4.82 4.48 -2.16
C ILE A 36 3.49 4.12 -2.81
N ALA A 37 2.88 5.07 -3.52
CA ALA A 37 1.71 4.84 -4.34
C ALA A 37 2.08 4.98 -5.82
N THR A 38 1.79 3.96 -6.60
CA THR A 38 1.93 4.03 -8.06
C THR A 38 0.73 4.75 -8.67
N SER A 39 0.90 5.46 -9.78
CA SER A 39 -0.20 5.96 -10.59
C SER A 39 -0.05 5.41 -12.01
N THR A 40 -1.09 4.76 -12.53
CA THR A 40 -1.13 4.11 -13.85
C THR A 40 -1.73 4.99 -14.95
N GLY A 41 -1.82 6.31 -14.74
CA GLY A 41 -2.16 7.29 -15.79
C GLY A 41 -0.94 7.81 -16.56
N GLU A 42 -1.14 8.39 -17.75
CA GLU A 42 -0.10 9.00 -18.59
C GLU A 42 0.79 9.93 -17.74
N GLY A 43 2.02 9.46 -17.44
CA GLY A 43 2.97 10.14 -16.58
C GLY A 43 3.71 9.24 -15.58
N ASN A 44 3.26 8.00 -15.31
CA ASN A 44 3.95 7.01 -14.44
C ASN A 44 4.63 7.64 -13.19
N THR A 45 3.90 8.50 -12.48
CA THR A 45 4.46 9.20 -11.32
C THR A 45 4.36 8.31 -10.08
N LEU A 46 5.47 8.19 -9.35
CA LEU A 46 5.50 7.60 -8.01
C LEU A 46 5.21 8.70 -6.99
N GLN A 47 4.19 8.51 -6.15
CA GLN A 47 3.98 9.36 -4.99
C GLN A 47 4.59 8.69 -3.76
N GLU A 48 5.62 9.31 -3.20
CA GLU A 48 6.24 8.87 -1.95
C GLU A 48 5.73 9.71 -0.77
N THR A 49 5.51 9.06 0.36
CA THR A 49 5.19 9.69 1.64
C THR A 49 6.11 9.10 2.69
N GLU A 50 6.80 9.96 3.43
CA GLU A 50 7.68 9.52 4.51
C GLU A 50 6.86 8.90 5.65
N LEU A 51 7.36 7.79 6.18
CA LEU A 51 6.86 7.17 7.40
C LEU A 51 7.93 7.25 8.48
N LYS A 52 7.51 7.21 9.74
CA LYS A 52 8.42 7.26 10.88
C LYS A 52 8.98 5.87 11.19
N ASN A 53 10.19 5.81 11.74
CA ASN A 53 10.80 4.55 12.16
C ASN A 53 10.12 4.03 13.44
N PHE A 54 9.94 2.72 13.54
CA PHE A 54 9.37 2.08 14.73
C PHE A 54 10.34 2.00 15.91
N PHE A 55 11.65 2.01 15.69
CA PHE A 55 12.64 1.80 16.76
C PHE A 55 13.47 3.05 17.04
N SER A 56 13.77 3.24 18.33
CA SER A 56 14.77 4.16 18.86
C SER A 56 15.85 3.38 19.62
N PHE A 57 16.80 4.07 20.25
CA PHE A 57 17.74 3.46 21.19
C PHE A 57 17.08 2.84 22.43
N THR A 58 15.85 3.27 22.78
CA THR A 58 15.14 2.84 24.00
C THR A 58 14.07 1.77 23.73
N GLY A 59 13.93 1.31 22.48
CA GLY A 59 12.94 0.31 22.08
C GLY A 59 11.94 0.84 21.05
N ILE A 60 10.71 0.35 21.11
CA ILE A 60 9.66 0.70 20.14
C ILE A 60 9.07 2.08 20.45
N ASN A 61 8.99 2.92 19.42
CA ASN A 61 8.32 4.22 19.46
C ASN A 61 6.86 4.07 19.01
N PHE A 62 5.97 3.82 19.97
CA PHE A 62 4.53 3.68 19.71
C PHE A 62 3.84 4.97 19.22
N GLN A 63 4.46 6.14 19.39
CA GLN A 63 3.93 7.37 18.79
C GLN A 63 4.15 7.36 17.28
N ASN A 64 5.30 6.89 16.83
CA ASN A 64 5.61 6.72 15.41
C ASN A 64 4.70 5.68 14.75
N VAL A 65 4.48 4.54 15.42
CA VAL A 65 3.54 3.50 14.95
C VAL A 65 2.15 4.10 14.71
N ARG A 66 1.56 4.75 15.73
CA ARG A 66 0.23 5.35 15.61
C ARG A 66 0.12 6.41 14.51
N GLU A 67 1.18 7.20 14.33
CA GLU A 67 1.18 8.22 13.28
C GLU A 67 1.28 7.60 11.88
N ASN A 68 2.09 6.54 11.71
CA ASN A 68 2.12 5.78 10.46
C ASN A 68 0.76 5.14 10.19
N ASP A 69 0.14 4.48 11.16
CA ASP A 69 -1.18 3.86 11.03
C ASP A 69 -2.24 4.88 10.58
N ARG A 70 -2.21 6.08 11.15
CA ARG A 70 -3.09 7.19 10.78
C ARG A 70 -2.90 7.58 9.30
N ILE A 71 -1.66 7.76 8.86
CA ILE A 71 -1.34 8.19 7.49
C ILE A 71 -1.67 7.09 6.48
N ILE A 72 -1.37 5.82 6.80
CA ILE A 72 -1.68 4.66 5.95
C ILE A 72 -3.19 4.53 5.80
N THR A 73 -3.94 4.61 6.91
CA THR A 73 -5.41 4.55 6.90
C THR A 73 -5.98 5.68 6.05
N GLN A 74 -5.48 6.91 6.20
CA GLN A 74 -5.90 8.05 5.37
C GLN A 74 -5.66 7.81 3.87
N LYS A 75 -4.54 7.18 3.49
CA LYS A 75 -4.29 6.82 2.10
C LYS A 75 -5.30 5.77 1.62
N ILE A 76 -5.57 4.71 2.39
CA ILE A 76 -6.55 3.67 2.04
C ILE A 76 -7.94 4.30 1.83
N SER A 77 -8.39 5.15 2.76
CA SER A 77 -9.66 5.87 2.64
C SER A 77 -9.70 6.75 1.39
N ARG A 78 -8.64 7.51 1.13
CA ARG A 78 -8.55 8.35 -0.08
C ARG A 78 -8.61 7.53 -1.37
N MET A 79 -7.98 6.35 -1.43
CA MET A 79 -8.08 5.47 -2.59
C MET A 79 -9.55 5.08 -2.83
N SER A 80 -10.28 4.75 -1.77
CA SER A 80 -11.72 4.46 -1.83
C SER A 80 -12.53 5.66 -2.33
N ASP A 81 -12.25 6.86 -1.81
CA ASP A 81 -12.93 8.11 -2.22
C ASP A 81 -12.66 8.45 -3.70
N GLU A 82 -11.48 8.07 -4.22
CA GLU A 82 -11.08 8.21 -5.63
C GLU A 82 -11.64 7.07 -6.54
N GLY A 83 -12.49 6.20 -5.99
CA GLY A 83 -13.17 5.12 -6.71
C GLY A 83 -12.34 3.85 -6.89
N TRP A 84 -11.22 3.70 -6.18
CA TRP A 84 -10.43 2.48 -6.19
C TRP A 84 -10.93 1.48 -5.15
N GLU A 85 -11.16 0.24 -5.59
CA GLU A 85 -11.51 -0.89 -4.73
C GLU A 85 -10.24 -1.58 -4.24
N LEU A 86 -10.09 -1.74 -2.92
CA LEU A 86 -9.04 -2.58 -2.34
C LEU A 86 -9.40 -4.05 -2.56
N VAL A 87 -8.54 -4.79 -3.26
CA VAL A 87 -8.83 -6.18 -3.65
C VAL A 87 -7.91 -7.21 -3.02
N ASP A 88 -6.70 -6.81 -2.62
CA ASP A 88 -5.78 -7.69 -1.91
C ASP A 88 -4.85 -6.90 -0.98
N VAL A 89 -4.45 -7.55 0.11
CA VAL A 89 -3.44 -7.05 1.05
C VAL A 89 -2.45 -8.16 1.32
N THR A 90 -1.21 -7.97 0.86
CA THR A 90 -0.11 -8.92 1.08
C THR A 90 0.96 -8.28 1.97
N SER A 91 1.33 -8.94 3.06
CA SER A 91 2.41 -8.50 3.95
C SER A 91 3.61 -9.46 3.93
N GLY A 92 4.78 -8.93 4.28
CA GLY A 92 6.02 -9.68 4.36
C GLY A 92 6.98 -9.07 5.37
N VAL A 93 7.84 -9.91 5.94
CA VAL A 93 8.89 -9.50 6.89
C VAL A 93 10.22 -10.08 6.43
N SER A 94 11.26 -9.27 6.48
CA SER A 94 12.63 -9.69 6.21
C SER A 94 13.56 -9.15 7.28
N ASN A 95 14.53 -9.95 7.70
CA ASN A 95 15.59 -9.53 8.62
C ASN A 95 16.95 -9.98 8.08
N PRO A 96 17.49 -9.31 7.05
CA PRO A 96 18.81 -9.62 6.55
C PRO A 96 19.86 -9.40 7.65
N GLN A 97 20.54 -10.48 8.04
CA GLN A 97 21.72 -10.47 8.92
C GLN A 97 21.46 -10.02 10.37
N GLY A 98 20.20 -10.05 10.84
CA GLY A 98 19.84 -9.86 12.26
C GLY A 98 19.86 -8.42 12.78
N ALA A 99 20.42 -7.47 12.02
CA ALA A 99 20.61 -6.08 12.45
C ALA A 99 19.53 -5.10 11.93
N ALA A 100 18.78 -5.48 10.90
CA ALA A 100 17.81 -4.60 10.25
C ALA A 100 16.58 -5.40 9.81
N GLY A 101 15.45 -5.19 10.51
CA GLY A 101 14.16 -5.71 10.09
C GLY A 101 13.50 -4.78 9.06
N ILE A 102 12.78 -5.36 8.10
CA ILE A 102 11.93 -4.64 7.16
C ILE A 102 10.56 -5.31 7.18
N PHE A 103 9.52 -4.51 7.41
CA PHE A 103 8.13 -4.88 7.20
C PHE A 103 7.67 -4.26 5.89
N ILE A 104 7.04 -5.05 5.03
CA ILE A 104 6.44 -4.57 3.78
C ILE A 104 4.97 -4.97 3.75
N THR A 105 4.10 -4.02 3.40
CA THR A 105 2.69 -4.30 3.12
C THR A 105 2.32 -3.72 1.77
N ARG A 106 1.68 -4.53 0.93
CA ARG A 106 1.21 -4.16 -0.41
C ARG A 106 -0.30 -4.24 -0.44
N TYR A 107 -0.92 -3.13 -0.80
CA TYR A 107 -2.35 -2.97 -0.98
C TYR A 107 -2.60 -2.87 -2.48
N LEU A 108 -3.20 -3.90 -3.06
CA LEU A 108 -3.55 -3.93 -4.47
C LEU A 108 -4.95 -3.36 -4.64
N TYR A 109 -5.08 -2.38 -5.53
CA TYR A 109 -6.34 -1.75 -5.86
C TYR A 109 -6.70 -1.98 -7.32
N ARG A 110 -8.00 -1.98 -7.61
CA ARG A 110 -8.53 -1.93 -8.97
C ARG A 110 -9.61 -0.87 -9.11
N ARG A 111 -9.84 -0.40 -10.34
CA ARG A 111 -10.96 0.47 -10.69
C ARG A 111 -11.47 0.09 -12.08
N ALA A 112 -12.79 0.03 -12.26
CA ALA A 112 -13.36 -0.26 -13.58
C ALA A 112 -12.98 0.85 -14.59
N LYS A 113 -12.66 0.45 -15.81
CA LYS A 113 -12.44 1.37 -16.95
C LYS A 113 -13.75 1.90 -17.50
#